data_AF-A0A4Y8C8W2-F1
#
_entry.id   AF-A0A4Y8C8W2-F1
#
_cell.length_a   1.000
_cell.length_b   1.000
_cell.length_c   1.000
_cell.angle_alpha   90.00
_cell.angle_beta   90.00
_cell.angle_gamma   90.00
#
_symmetry.space_group_name_H-M   'P 1'
#
loop_
_entity.id
_entity.type
_entity.pdbx_description
1 polymer ?
#
loop_
_entity_poly.entity_id
_entity_poly.type
_entity_poly.pdbx_seq_one_letter_code
_entity_poly.pdbx_strand_id
1 'polypeptide(L)'
;IRIKENGASVAMAIECNSRLNYVNPKIGAALAVASAGRKVACTGAKPLAISDCLNYGNPQNPEVMWQFAQGCEGIKEACKELNTPVVSGNVSLYNETEGVSIYPSPTIVSVGVLEDANKTLKASFEKENLSVYL
;
A
#
# COMPACT_ATOMS: atom_id res chain seq x y z
N ILE A 1 1.19 -12.60 -11.39
CA ILE A 1 0.71 -12.93 -12.76
C ILE A 1 1.93 -13.18 -13.65
N ARG A 2 2.05 -14.34 -14.28
CA ARG A 2 3.17 -14.65 -15.20
C ARG A 2 2.93 -14.03 -16.59
N ILE A 3 3.97 -13.45 -17.16
CA ILE A 3 4.05 -12.99 -18.55
C ILE A 3 4.65 -14.14 -19.37
N LYS A 4 3.93 -14.64 -20.38
CA LYS A 4 4.31 -15.87 -21.08
C LYS A 4 5.48 -15.63 -22.03
N GLU A 5 5.54 -14.44 -22.60
CA GLU A 5 6.41 -14.01 -23.69
C GLU A 5 7.88 -13.89 -23.24
N ASN A 6 8.11 -13.49 -22.00
CA ASN A 6 9.46 -13.28 -21.47
C ASN A 6 9.74 -14.03 -20.16
N GLY A 7 8.79 -14.82 -19.65
CA GLY A 7 8.95 -15.62 -18.43
C GLY A 7 8.91 -14.83 -17.12
N ALA A 8 8.80 -13.49 -17.17
CA ALA A 8 8.70 -12.64 -15.99
C ALA A 8 7.33 -12.79 -15.30
N SER A 9 7.18 -12.19 -14.12
CA SER A 9 5.92 -12.06 -13.44
C SER A 9 5.71 -10.69 -12.82
N VAL A 10 4.45 -10.26 -12.78
CA VAL A 10 3.99 -9.07 -12.07
C VAL A 10 3.40 -9.50 -10.74
N ALA A 11 3.84 -8.85 -9.67
CA ALA A 11 3.25 -8.98 -8.34
C ALA A 11 2.51 -7.69 -7.99
N MET A 12 1.41 -7.83 -7.24
CA MET A 12 0.61 -6.71 -6.79
C MET A 12 0.09 -6.99 -5.39
N ALA A 13 0.09 -5.97 -4.54
CA ALA A 13 -0.52 -6.02 -3.23
C ALA A 13 -1.29 -4.73 -2.95
N ILE A 14 -2.36 -4.85 -2.18
CA ILE A 14 -3.20 -3.74 -1.74
C ILE A 14 -3.24 -3.70 -0.22
N GLU A 15 -3.13 -2.51 0.36
CA GLU A 15 -3.18 -2.30 1.80
C GLU A 15 -3.92 -1.02 2.18
N CYS A 16 -4.72 -1.13 3.24
CA CYS A 16 -5.30 0.00 3.96
C CYS A 16 -5.76 -0.48 5.34
N ASN A 17 -5.16 0.06 6.41
CA ASN A 17 -5.69 -0.15 7.77
C ASN A 17 -6.33 1.15 8.26
N SER A 18 -7.62 1.32 7.96
CA SER A 18 -8.35 2.56 8.28
C SER A 18 -8.39 2.90 9.77
N ARG A 19 -8.26 1.90 10.66
CA ARG A 19 -8.18 2.16 12.11
C ARG A 19 -6.85 2.80 12.52
N LEU A 20 -5.74 2.33 11.95
CA LEU A 20 -4.44 2.97 12.18
C LEU A 20 -4.39 4.37 11.58
N ASN A 21 -4.97 4.55 10.39
CA ASN A 21 -5.13 5.87 9.78
C ASN A 21 -5.98 6.82 10.63
N TYR A 22 -7.01 6.31 11.30
CA TYR A 22 -7.85 7.12 12.20
C TYR A 22 -7.07 7.57 13.45
N VAL A 23 -6.27 6.67 14.05
CA VAL A 23 -5.47 6.99 15.25
C VAL A 23 -4.30 7.92 14.92
N ASN A 24 -3.59 7.66 13.82
CA ASN A 24 -2.49 8.50 13.36
C ASN A 24 -2.45 8.46 11.81
N PRO A 25 -3.00 9.47 11.12
CA PRO A 25 -3.14 9.46 9.66
C PRO A 25 -1.79 9.43 8.94
N LYS A 26 -0.77 10.11 9.46
CA LYS A 26 0.57 10.14 8.86
C LYS A 26 1.24 8.77 8.95
N ILE A 27 1.32 8.19 10.15
CA ILE A 27 1.95 6.89 10.36
C ILE A 27 1.13 5.78 9.69
N GLY A 28 -0.20 5.83 9.78
CA GLY A 28 -1.09 4.86 9.16
C GLY A 28 -0.92 4.78 7.64
N ALA A 29 -0.82 5.92 6.98
CA ALA A 29 -0.65 5.97 5.53
C ALA A 29 0.75 5.52 5.10
N ALA A 30 1.79 5.93 5.85
CA ALA A 30 3.15 5.43 5.64
C ALA A 30 3.24 3.90 5.79
N LEU A 31 2.56 3.34 6.80
CA LEU A 31 2.47 1.89 7.01
C LEU A 31 1.74 1.17 5.89
N ALA A 32 0.73 1.78 5.26
CA ALA A 32 0.04 1.20 4.10
C ALA A 32 1.00 1.06 2.90
N VAL A 33 1.81 2.09 2.61
CA VAL A 33 2.86 2.04 1.57
C VAL A 33 3.87 0.95 1.88
N ALA A 34 4.42 0.95 3.11
CA ALA A 34 5.41 -0.04 3.53
C ALA A 34 4.85 -1.48 3.50
N SER A 35 3.61 -1.68 3.92
CA SER A 35 2.98 -3.01 3.94
C SER A 35 2.69 -3.53 2.53
N ALA A 36 2.20 -2.68 1.63
CA ALA A 36 1.95 -3.06 0.23
C ALA A 36 3.27 -3.43 -0.47
N GLY A 37 4.30 -2.58 -0.32
CA GLY A 37 5.63 -2.86 -0.87
C GLY A 37 6.26 -4.12 -0.28
N ARG A 38 6.16 -4.32 1.04
CA ARG A 38 6.65 -5.54 1.71
C ARG A 38 5.95 -6.79 1.20
N LYS A 39 4.63 -6.79 1.01
CA LYS A 39 3.90 -7.93 0.47
C LYS A 39 4.38 -8.31 -0.93
N VAL A 40 4.66 -7.32 -1.79
CA VAL A 40 5.27 -7.54 -3.11
C VAL A 40 6.70 -8.10 -2.97
N ALA A 41 7.51 -7.51 -2.10
CA ALA A 41 8.89 -7.99 -1.86
C ALA A 41 8.93 -9.43 -1.33
N CYS A 42 8.00 -9.81 -0.46
CA CYS A 42 7.90 -11.16 0.09
C CYS A 42 7.56 -12.24 -0.95
N THR A 43 7.09 -11.88 -2.16
CA THR A 43 6.96 -12.85 -3.26
C THR A 43 8.25 -12.99 -4.08
N GLY A 44 9.32 -12.26 -3.72
CA GLY A 44 10.57 -12.17 -4.46
C GLY A 44 10.57 -11.10 -5.56
N ALA A 45 9.45 -10.41 -5.80
CA ALA A 45 9.36 -9.35 -6.80
C ALA A 45 9.95 -8.04 -6.26
N LYS A 46 10.55 -7.23 -7.13
CA LYS A 46 11.00 -5.88 -6.79
C LYS A 46 9.81 -4.91 -6.89
N PRO A 47 9.38 -4.24 -5.81
CA PRO A 47 8.40 -3.15 -5.88
C PRO A 47 8.94 -2.01 -6.75
N LEU A 48 8.09 -1.45 -7.62
CA LEU A 48 8.50 -0.41 -8.58
C LEU A 48 7.73 0.88 -8.44
N ALA A 49 6.44 0.81 -8.09
CA ALA A 49 5.58 1.97 -7.98
C ALA A 49 4.36 1.66 -7.12
N ILE A 50 3.67 2.72 -6.70
CA ILE A 50 2.34 2.62 -6.09
C ILE A 50 1.28 3.42 -6.83
N SER A 51 0.03 3.01 -6.62
CA SER A 51 -1.16 3.82 -6.85
C SER A 51 -1.88 4.07 -5.54
N ASP A 52 -2.38 5.28 -5.33
CA ASP A 52 -3.11 5.67 -4.12
C ASP A 52 -4.58 6.00 -4.39
N CYS A 53 -5.48 5.39 -3.63
CA CYS A 53 -6.91 5.70 -3.64
C CYS A 53 -7.28 6.31 -2.29
N LEU A 54 -7.33 7.63 -2.25
CA LEU A 54 -7.51 8.45 -1.05
C LEU A 54 -9.00 8.65 -0.78
N ASN A 55 -9.56 8.00 0.24
CA ASN A 55 -10.97 8.12 0.62
C ASN A 55 -11.10 8.79 1.99
N TYR A 56 -11.73 9.96 2.02
CA TYR A 56 -11.93 10.78 3.21
C TYR A 56 -13.35 11.38 3.26
N GLY A 57 -13.75 11.87 4.43
CA GLY A 57 -15.04 12.53 4.65
C GLY A 57 -15.14 13.92 4.02
N ASN A 58 -16.00 14.78 4.57
CA ASN A 58 -16.20 16.15 4.08
C ASN A 58 -14.95 17.03 4.33
N PRO A 59 -14.31 17.58 3.27
CA PRO A 59 -13.09 18.38 3.37
C PRO A 59 -13.31 19.76 3.99
N GLN A 60 -14.57 20.20 4.15
CA GLN A 60 -14.89 21.43 4.88
C GLN A 60 -14.74 21.28 6.39
N ASN A 61 -14.71 20.03 6.90
CA ASN A 61 -14.37 19.76 8.28
C ASN A 61 -12.82 19.87 8.45
N PRO A 62 -12.32 20.78 9.29
CA PRO A 62 -10.88 20.96 9.49
C PRO A 62 -10.15 19.69 9.97
N GLU A 63 -10.82 18.83 10.75
CA GLU A 63 -10.23 17.58 11.24
C GLU A 63 -10.04 16.58 10.10
N VAL A 64 -11.04 16.42 9.23
CA VAL A 64 -10.95 15.54 8.06
C VAL A 64 -9.88 16.03 7.09
N MET A 65 -9.81 17.34 6.85
CA MET A 65 -8.78 17.90 5.98
C MET A 65 -7.38 17.77 6.57
N TRP A 66 -7.24 17.86 7.91
CA TRP A 66 -6.00 17.55 8.62
C TRP A 66 -5.61 16.07 8.42
N GLN A 67 -6.55 15.13 8.56
CA GLN A 67 -6.29 13.70 8.31
C GLN A 67 -5.83 13.44 6.87
N PHE A 68 -6.47 14.08 5.89
CA PHE A 68 -6.05 14.00 4.49
C PHE A 68 -4.63 14.50 4.28
N ALA A 69 -4.32 15.71 4.77
CA ALA A 69 -2.99 16.30 4.65
C ALA A 69 -1.90 15.45 5.32
N GLN A 70 -2.16 14.94 6.52
CA GLN A 70 -1.24 14.03 7.22
C GLN A 70 -1.06 12.70 6.49
N GLY A 71 -2.13 12.13 5.92
CA GLY A 71 -2.06 10.92 5.12
C GLY A 71 -1.16 11.09 3.88
N CYS A 72 -1.34 12.19 3.13
CA CYS A 72 -0.50 12.54 2.00
C CYS A 72 0.98 12.69 2.40
N GLU A 73 1.25 13.35 3.54
CA GLU A 73 2.61 13.50 4.07
C GLU A 73 3.24 12.14 4.40
N GLY A 74 2.46 11.23 5.01
CA GLY A 74 2.91 9.88 5.33
C GLY A 74 3.24 9.05 4.09
N ILE A 75 2.41 9.14 3.05
CA ILE A 75 2.66 8.49 1.76
C ILE A 75 3.95 9.04 1.14
N LYS A 76 4.09 10.37 1.09
CA LYS A 76 5.28 11.04 0.53
C LYS A 76 6.57 10.58 1.21
N GLU A 77 6.60 10.58 2.54
CA GLU A 77 7.78 10.18 3.31
C GLU A 77 8.13 8.69 3.08
N ALA A 78 7.14 7.81 3.14
CA ALA A 78 7.36 6.38 2.90
C ALA A 78 7.83 6.09 1.46
N CYS A 79 7.22 6.73 0.47
CA CYS A 79 7.62 6.64 -0.93
C CYS A 79 9.05 7.13 -1.15
N LYS A 80 9.44 8.23 -0.51
CA LYS A 80 10.81 8.76 -0.58
C LYS A 80 11.82 7.79 0.02
N GLU A 81 11.54 7.26 1.21
CA GLU A 81 12.44 6.33 1.90
C GLU A 81 12.59 5.00 1.16
N LEU A 82 11.48 4.47 0.62
CA LEU A 82 11.45 3.21 -0.12
C LEU A 82 11.80 3.37 -1.60
N ASN A 83 12.17 4.58 -2.05
CA ASN A 83 12.44 4.91 -3.44
C ASN A 83 11.35 4.38 -4.40
N THR A 84 10.08 4.57 -4.02
CA THR A 84 8.92 4.04 -4.73
C THR A 84 7.98 5.18 -5.13
N PRO A 85 7.91 5.57 -6.41
CA PRO A 85 7.06 6.67 -6.86
C PRO A 85 5.57 6.32 -6.81
N VAL A 86 4.74 7.35 -6.58
CA VAL A 86 3.30 7.31 -6.89
C VAL A 86 3.14 7.61 -8.37
N VAL A 87 2.51 6.70 -9.12
CA VAL A 87 2.37 6.84 -10.59
C VAL A 87 0.95 7.08 -11.07
N SER A 88 -0.04 6.85 -10.20
CA SER A 88 -1.45 7.09 -10.46
C SER A 88 -2.22 7.14 -9.16
N GLY A 89 -3.44 7.67 -9.18
CA GLY A 89 -4.28 7.67 -7.99
C GLY A 89 -5.70 8.17 -8.23
N ASN A 90 -6.45 8.22 -7.14
CA ASN A 90 -7.80 8.77 -7.06
C ASN A 90 -7.98 9.49 -5.72
N VAL A 91 -8.81 10.54 -5.71
CA VAL A 91 -9.22 11.22 -4.48
C VAL A 91 -10.75 11.25 -4.43
N SER A 92 -11.30 10.61 -3.41
CA SER A 92 -12.72 10.60 -3.08
C SER A 92 -12.93 11.34 -1.75
N LEU A 93 -13.71 12.41 -1.80
CA LEU A 93 -14.07 13.25 -0.66
C LEU A 93 -15.58 13.20 -0.45
N TYR A 94 -16.06 13.79 0.65
CA TYR A 94 -17.48 13.78 1.02
C TYR A 94 -18.04 12.37 1.29
N ASN A 95 -17.17 11.43 1.69
CA ASN A 95 -17.59 10.10 2.13
C ASN A 95 -18.14 10.19 3.56
N GLU A 96 -19.40 10.61 3.69
CA GLU A 96 -20.11 10.72 4.94
C GLU A 96 -21.58 10.33 4.81
N THR A 97 -22.14 9.81 5.89
CA THR A 97 -23.58 9.49 5.99
C THR A 97 -24.09 10.11 7.28
N GLU A 98 -25.14 10.93 7.19
CA GLU A 98 -25.77 11.60 8.34
C GLU A 98 -24.77 12.39 9.23
N GLY A 99 -23.79 13.03 8.59
CA GLY A 99 -22.74 13.81 9.26
C GLY A 99 -21.62 12.97 9.91
N VAL A 100 -21.66 11.65 9.77
CA VAL A 100 -20.60 10.74 10.23
C VAL A 100 -19.69 10.42 9.04
N SER A 101 -18.44 10.89 9.12
CA SER A 101 -17.42 10.56 8.12
C SER A 101 -16.92 9.12 8.26
N ILE A 102 -16.54 8.50 7.15
CA ILE A 102 -15.79 7.25 7.18
C ILE A 102 -14.45 7.42 7.91
N TYR A 103 -13.85 6.31 8.32
CA TYR A 103 -12.44 6.35 8.72
C TYR A 103 -11.55 6.70 7.51
N PRO A 104 -10.50 7.53 7.72
CA PRO A 104 -9.57 7.87 6.65
C PRO A 104 -8.98 6.61 6.06
N SER A 105 -9.12 6.46 4.73
CA SER A 105 -8.79 5.23 4.03
C SER A 105 -7.92 5.49 2.80
N PRO A 106 -6.66 5.95 2.98
CA PRO A 106 -5.66 6.01 1.93
C PRO A 106 -5.24 4.59 1.54
N THR A 107 -5.91 4.04 0.53
CA THR A 107 -5.66 2.68 0.07
C THR A 107 -4.50 2.67 -0.91
N ILE A 108 -3.47 1.87 -0.63
CA ILE A 108 -2.26 1.81 -1.44
C ILE A 108 -2.20 0.49 -2.18
N VAL A 109 -2.01 0.56 -3.49
CA VAL A 109 -1.65 -0.58 -4.33
C VAL A 109 -0.19 -0.47 -4.69
N SER A 110 0.62 -1.50 -4.41
CA SER A 110 1.99 -1.60 -4.92
C SER A 110 2.06 -2.62 -6.05
N VAL A 111 2.83 -2.28 -7.10
CA VAL A 111 3.13 -3.17 -8.22
C VAL A 111 4.64 -3.38 -8.30
N GLY A 112 5.04 -4.63 -8.57
CA GLY A 112 6.44 -5.01 -8.76
C GLY A 112 6.62 -6.09 -9.80
N VAL A 113 7.87 -6.32 -10.19
CA VAL A 113 8.26 -7.30 -11.20
C VAL A 113 9.27 -8.29 -10.63
N LEU A 114 9.11 -9.55 -11.01
CA LEU A 114 10.10 -10.61 -10.85
C LEU A 114 10.50 -11.09 -12.25
N GLU A 115 11.80 -11.13 -12.53
CA GLU A 115 12.31 -11.46 -13.87
C GLU A 115 12.05 -12.91 -14.29
N ASP A 116 11.96 -13.84 -13.32
CA ASP A 116 11.69 -15.25 -13.57
C ASP A 116 10.56 -15.73 -12.65
N ALA A 117 9.39 -15.99 -13.24
CA ALA A 117 8.22 -16.45 -12.52
C ALA A 117 8.46 -17.74 -11.70
N ASN A 118 9.43 -18.57 -12.09
CA ASN A 118 9.74 -19.81 -11.38
C ASN A 118 10.47 -19.58 -10.04
N LYS A 119 10.98 -18.37 -9.80
CA LYS A 119 11.66 -17.98 -8.55
C LYS A 119 10.73 -17.32 -7.52
N THR A 120 9.42 -17.37 -7.75
CA THR A 120 8.43 -16.79 -6.83
C THR A 120 8.56 -17.44 -5.45
N LEU A 121 8.73 -16.61 -4.41
CA LEU A 121 8.75 -17.08 -3.03
C LEU A 121 7.33 -17.40 -2.55
N LYS A 122 7.17 -18.55 -1.90
CA LYS A 122 5.89 -19.02 -1.36
C LYS A 122 5.77 -18.69 0.12
N ALA A 123 4.54 -18.45 0.56
CA ALA A 123 4.22 -18.22 1.97
C ALA A 123 4.12 -19.53 2.80
N SER A 124 4.50 -20.67 2.23
CA SER A 124 4.45 -22.00 2.83
C SER A 124 5.85 -22.55 3.10
N PHE A 125 5.98 -23.36 4.15
CA PHE A 125 7.17 -24.18 4.35
C PHE A 125 7.17 -25.32 3.33
N GLU A 126 8.14 -25.30 2.42
CA GLU A 126 8.21 -26.28 1.32
C GLU A 126 8.99 -27.56 1.70
N LYS A 127 9.68 -27.56 2.85
CA LYS A 127 10.55 -28.65 3.31
C LYS A 127 10.54 -28.75 4.84
N GLU A 128 10.83 -29.93 5.34
CA GLU A 128 11.09 -30.16 6.76
C GLU A 128 12.44 -29.58 7.19
N ASN A 129 12.62 -29.37 8.51
CA ASN A 129 13.88 -28.93 9.13
C ASN A 129 14.44 -27.59 8.60
N LEU A 130 13.56 -26.64 8.25
CA LEU A 130 13.94 -25.28 7.87
C LEU A 130 14.28 -24.43 9.10
N SER A 131 15.35 -23.64 9.01
CA SER A 131 15.64 -22.57 9.98
C SER A 131 14.69 -21.40 9.75
N VAL A 132 14.09 -20.89 10.82
CA VAL A 132 13.16 -19.75 10.80
C VAL A 132 13.85 -18.52 11.39
N TYR A 133 13.78 -17.41 10.67
CA TYR A 133 14.33 -16.11 11.08
C TYR A 133 13.20 -15.07 11.11
N LEU A 134 13.29 -14.12 12.05
CA LEU A 134 12.36 -13.01 12.22
C LEU A 134 13.10 -11.67 12.16
#